data_AF-A0A2T7L3N6-F1
#
_entry.id   AF-A0A2T7L3N6-F1
#
_cell.length_a   1.000
_cell.length_b   1.000
_cell.length_c   1.000
_cell.angle_alpha   90.00
_cell.angle_beta   90.00
_cell.angle_gamma   90.00
#
_symmetry.space_group_name_H-M   'P 1'
#
loop_
_entity.id
_entity.type
_entity.pdbx_description
1 polymer ?
#
loop_
_entity_poly.entity_id
_entity_poly.type
_entity_poly.pdbx_seq_one_letter_code
_entity_poly.pdbx_strand_id
1 'polypeptide(L)'
;MELKNIPDPGFSDDDGSASPALTSALDAWSRDRGAVGPVLTALRDARLLVPVVAVLGEVEEDERGLRREKTSDMAVPTLKAGDRRALPAFTSTASLALWDPEARPVAVPLYQALQAAAHEKADTVVLDLAGPVAFELSGQALLALAENRTSTDPLQDPAVIEAVRDIVAADPAVVRAHLGPGSADGTLALVLAPDAVPAEAARRVAQALSASEVLRARLVSGLDLALLPAGTAMPGEPLFAR
;
A
#
# COMPACT_ATOMS: atom_id res chain seq x y z
N MET A 1 12.58 0.90 -45.61
CA MET A 1 13.18 1.25 -44.31
C MET A 1 12.18 0.81 -43.26
N GLU A 2 12.48 -0.26 -42.53
CA GLU A 2 11.64 -0.67 -41.40
C GLU A 2 11.66 0.47 -40.37
N LEU A 3 10.48 1.00 -40.06
CA LEU A 3 10.29 1.94 -38.96
C LEU A 3 10.70 1.20 -37.68
N LYS A 4 11.83 1.58 -37.09
CA LYS A 4 12.18 1.16 -35.74
C LYS A 4 11.05 1.63 -34.83
N ASN A 5 10.20 0.69 -34.43
CA ASN A 5 9.12 0.92 -33.50
C ASN A 5 9.75 1.12 -32.12
N ILE A 6 10.04 2.38 -31.77
CA ILE A 6 10.48 2.73 -30.41
C ILE A 6 9.23 2.66 -29.55
N PRO A 7 9.15 1.77 -28.55
CA PRO A 7 8.01 1.72 -27.65
C PRO A 7 7.80 3.09 -26.99
N ASP A 8 6.59 3.63 -27.06
CA ASP A 8 6.22 4.83 -26.30
C ASP A 8 6.09 4.44 -24.83
N PRO A 9 6.93 4.97 -23.92
CA PRO A 9 6.86 4.64 -22.50
C PRO A 9 5.61 5.23 -21.82
N GLY A 10 4.79 6.02 -22.52
CA GLY A 10 3.59 6.68 -21.99
C GLY A 10 3.87 8.02 -21.32
N PHE A 11 5.11 8.52 -21.44
CA PHE A 11 5.61 9.73 -20.78
C PHE A 11 6.45 10.60 -21.74
N SER A 12 6.10 10.63 -23.02
CA SER A 12 6.86 11.35 -24.05
C SER A 12 6.91 12.88 -23.84
N ASP A 13 5.91 13.45 -23.16
CA ASP A 13 5.85 14.87 -22.78
C ASP A 13 6.30 15.15 -21.33
N ASP A 14 6.91 14.17 -20.64
CA ASP A 14 7.38 14.33 -19.27
C ASP A 14 8.58 15.28 -19.20
N ASP A 15 8.39 16.41 -18.51
CA ASP A 15 9.43 17.41 -18.26
C ASP A 15 10.33 17.06 -17.06
N GLY A 16 10.09 15.91 -16.43
CA GLY A 16 10.84 15.40 -15.29
C GLY A 16 10.49 16.07 -13.96
N SER A 17 9.53 17.01 -13.94
CA SER A 17 9.03 17.62 -12.71
C SER A 17 8.10 16.67 -11.94
N ALA A 18 7.94 16.92 -10.64
CA ALA A 18 6.99 16.17 -9.82
C ALA A 18 5.55 16.64 -10.10
N SER A 19 4.59 15.72 -10.01
CA SER A 19 3.16 16.06 -10.05
C SER A 19 2.82 17.08 -8.95
N PRO A 20 2.24 18.24 -9.28
CA PRO A 20 1.87 19.25 -8.28
C PRO A 20 0.94 18.71 -7.18
N ALA A 21 0.03 17.80 -7.55
CA ALA A 21 -0.86 17.15 -6.60
C ALA A 21 -0.09 16.27 -5.61
N LEU A 22 0.90 15.51 -6.08
CA LEU A 22 1.74 14.68 -5.23
C LEU A 22 2.65 15.53 -4.34
N THR A 23 3.27 16.58 -4.89
CA THR A 23 4.08 17.54 -4.10
C THR A 23 3.25 18.16 -2.98
N SER A 24 2.03 18.64 -3.27
CA SER A 24 1.14 19.21 -2.27
C SER A 24 0.71 18.19 -1.21
N ALA A 25 0.45 16.94 -1.61
CA ALA A 25 0.05 15.89 -0.69
C ALA A 25 1.21 15.48 0.24
N LEU A 26 2.43 15.34 -0.30
CA LEU A 26 3.63 15.02 0.48
C LEU A 26 3.97 16.14 1.47
N ASP A 27 3.87 17.42 1.05
CA ASP A 27 4.07 18.56 1.95
C ASP A 27 3.01 18.60 3.06
N ALA A 28 1.73 18.37 2.72
CA ALA A 28 0.67 18.24 3.73
C ALA A 28 0.95 17.10 4.73
N TRP A 29 1.35 15.93 4.25
CA TRP A 29 1.73 14.80 5.10
C TRP A 29 2.97 15.08 5.97
N SER A 30 3.93 15.85 5.45
CA SER A 30 5.12 16.24 6.22
C SER A 30 4.76 17.10 7.43
N ARG A 31 3.66 17.86 7.34
CA ARG A 31 3.12 18.73 8.39
C ARG A 31 2.09 18.00 9.28
N ASP A 32 1.40 17.01 8.74
CA ASP A 32 0.44 16.15 9.45
C ASP A 32 0.58 14.69 8.99
N ARG A 33 1.18 13.84 9.84
CA ARG A 33 1.43 12.43 9.53
C ARG A 33 0.14 11.62 9.35
N GLY A 34 -1.02 12.14 9.75
CA GLY A 34 -2.33 11.56 9.48
C GLY A 34 -2.82 11.75 8.04
N ALA A 35 -2.26 12.70 7.28
CA ALA A 35 -2.67 13.03 5.92
C ALA A 35 -2.11 12.07 4.85
N VAL A 36 -2.11 10.75 5.12
CA VAL A 36 -1.64 9.71 4.19
C VAL A 36 -2.61 9.52 3.01
N GLY A 37 -3.92 9.61 3.24
CA GLY A 37 -4.94 9.40 2.20
C GLY A 37 -4.77 10.28 0.95
N PRO A 38 -4.53 11.60 1.09
CA PRO A 38 -4.17 12.46 -0.03
C PRO A 38 -2.92 12.00 -0.80
N VAL A 39 -1.90 11.49 -0.11
CA VAL A 39 -0.68 10.96 -0.75
C VAL A 39 -1.02 9.72 -1.59
N LEU A 40 -1.78 8.77 -1.04
CA LEU A 40 -2.18 7.56 -1.79
C LEU A 40 -3.02 7.92 -3.02
N THR A 41 -3.94 8.87 -2.88
CA THR A 41 -4.76 9.37 -3.99
C THR A 41 -3.90 9.99 -5.08
N ALA A 42 -2.95 10.86 -4.72
CA ALA A 42 -2.07 11.50 -5.69
C ALA A 42 -1.09 10.51 -6.35
N LEU A 43 -0.66 9.46 -5.62
CA LEU A 43 0.25 8.44 -6.15
C LEU A 43 -0.39 7.58 -7.24
N ARG A 44 -1.70 7.34 -7.20
CA ARG A 44 -2.41 6.48 -8.16
C ARG A 44 -2.13 6.91 -9.62
N ASP A 45 -2.13 8.21 -9.87
CA ASP A 45 -1.98 8.78 -11.22
C ASP A 45 -0.58 9.38 -11.45
N ALA A 46 0.32 9.27 -10.48
CA ALA A 46 1.66 9.85 -10.58
C ALA A 46 2.62 8.95 -11.37
N ARG A 47 3.45 9.59 -12.19
CA ARG A 47 4.69 9.01 -12.70
C ARG A 47 5.73 8.96 -11.57
N LEU A 48 6.38 7.81 -11.41
CA LEU A 48 7.56 7.65 -10.56
C LEU A 48 8.80 7.42 -11.43
N LEU A 49 9.98 7.82 -10.93
CA LEU A 49 11.27 7.49 -11.52
C LEU A 49 11.90 6.39 -10.67
N VAL A 50 12.10 5.22 -11.26
CA VAL A 50 12.94 4.18 -10.66
C VAL A 50 14.37 4.40 -11.16
N PRO A 51 15.37 4.52 -10.26
CA PRO A 51 16.75 4.69 -10.68
C PRO A 51 17.28 3.40 -11.31
N VAL A 52 18.08 3.54 -12.36
CA VAL A 52 18.90 2.45 -12.87
C VAL A 52 20.35 2.90 -12.88
N VAL A 53 21.19 2.13 -12.21
CA VAL A 53 22.63 2.37 -12.10
C VAL A 53 23.40 1.27 -12.82
N ALA A 54 24.55 1.63 -13.39
CA ALA A 54 25.46 0.65 -13.93
C ALA A 54 26.16 -0.06 -12.77
N VAL A 55 25.99 -1.38 -12.69
CA VAL A 55 26.75 -2.20 -11.75
C VAL A 55 27.92 -2.80 -12.52
N LEU A 56 29.13 -2.57 -12.02
CA LEU A 56 30.33 -3.23 -12.52
C LEU A 56 30.19 -4.73 -12.22
N GLY A 57 30.15 -5.56 -13.27
CA GLY A 57 30.13 -7.02 -13.14
C GLY A 57 31.42 -7.58 -12.53
N GLU A 58 31.42 -8.88 -12.22
CA GLU A 58 32.58 -9.60 -11.67
C GLU A 58 33.84 -9.35 -12.50
N VAL A 59 34.93 -9.00 -11.82
CA VAL A 59 36.24 -8.83 -12.45
C VAL A 59 36.92 -10.20 -12.50
N GLU A 60 37.01 -10.80 -13.68
CA GLU A 60 37.94 -11.91 -13.90
C GLU A 60 39.36 -11.35 -14.12
N GLU A 61 40.33 -11.82 -13.34
CA GLU A 61 41.75 -11.68 -13.66
C GLU A 61 42.13 -12.74 -14.70
N ASP A 62 42.68 -12.31 -15.84
CA ASP A 62 43.31 -13.24 -16.77
C ASP A 62 44.67 -13.74 -16.22
N GLU A 63 45.22 -14.80 -16.81
CA GLU A 63 46.52 -15.38 -16.42
C GLU A 63 47.71 -14.40 -16.54
N ARG A 64 47.50 -13.17 -17.01
CA ARG A 64 48.50 -12.10 -17.17
C ARG A 64 48.25 -10.90 -16.24
N GLY A 65 47.27 -10.98 -15.34
CA GLY A 65 46.95 -9.92 -14.38
C GLY A 65 46.28 -8.69 -15.00
N LEU A 66 45.73 -8.78 -16.22
CA LEU A 66 44.90 -7.72 -16.79
C LEU A 66 43.44 -7.94 -16.36
N ARG A 67 42.94 -7.00 -15.55
CA ARG A 67 41.50 -6.89 -15.24
C ARG A 67 40.76 -6.52 -16.53
N ARG A 68 39.96 -7.44 -17.08
CA ARG A 68 39.07 -7.15 -18.21
C ARG A 68 37.63 -7.09 -17.72
N GLU A 69 37.11 -5.87 -17.65
CA GLU A 69 35.69 -5.59 -17.44
C GLU A 69 34.90 -6.09 -18.66
N LYS A 70 34.07 -7.12 -18.49
CA LYS A 70 33.43 -7.81 -19.62
C LYS A 70 31.95 -7.50 -19.79
N THR A 71 31.24 -7.05 -18.76
CA THR A 71 29.81 -6.70 -18.84
C THR A 71 29.45 -5.56 -17.87
N SER A 72 28.67 -4.59 -18.35
CA SER A 72 27.98 -3.60 -17.51
C SER A 72 26.53 -4.02 -17.42
N ASP A 73 26.10 -4.51 -16.26
CA ASP A 73 24.71 -4.86 -16.02
C ASP A 73 23.98 -3.64 -15.46
N MET A 74 22.80 -3.34 -16.02
CA MET A 74 21.93 -2.27 -15.55
C MET A 74 21.03 -2.82 -14.45
N ALA A 75 21.16 -2.30 -13.23
CA ALA A 75 20.40 -2.80 -12.08
C ALA A 75 19.56 -1.71 -11.42
N VAL A 76 18.42 -2.12 -10.88
CA VAL A 76 17.62 -1.30 -9.99
C VAL A 76 18.22 -1.43 -8.58
N PRO A 77 18.76 -0.34 -8.00
CA PRO A 77 19.35 -0.39 -6.68
C PRO A 77 18.27 -0.72 -5.64
N THR A 78 18.59 -1.61 -4.70
CA THR A 78 17.73 -1.88 -3.54
C THR A 78 18.44 -1.42 -2.27
N LEU A 79 17.77 -0.59 -1.49
CA LEU A 79 18.25 -0.19 -0.17
C LEU A 79 18.10 -1.36 0.80
N LYS A 80 19.09 -1.54 1.69
CA LYS A 80 19.07 -2.57 2.74
C LYS A 80 19.30 -1.94 4.10
N ALA A 81 18.42 -2.25 5.06
CA ALA A 81 18.55 -1.83 6.45
C ALA A 81 18.18 -3.00 7.37
N GLY A 82 19.19 -3.69 7.90
CA GLY A 82 18.99 -4.98 8.57
C GLY A 82 18.37 -6.00 7.59
N ASP A 83 17.28 -6.64 8.02
CA ASP A 83 16.53 -7.60 7.20
C ASP A 83 15.54 -6.95 6.23
N ARG A 84 15.34 -5.63 6.31
CA ARG A 84 14.41 -4.90 5.43
C ARG A 84 15.07 -4.48 4.13
N ARG A 85 14.29 -4.59 3.05
CA ARG A 85 14.65 -4.15 1.70
C ARG A 85 13.68 -3.09 1.24
N ALA A 86 14.19 -2.02 0.65
CA ALA A 86 13.36 -0.95 0.11
C ALA A 86 13.77 -0.57 -1.32
N LEU A 87 12.77 -0.34 -2.18
CA LEU A 87 12.96 0.21 -3.51
C LEU A 87 13.01 1.74 -3.42
N PRO A 88 14.12 2.40 -3.80
CA PRO A 88 14.11 3.85 -3.97
C PRO A 88 13.32 4.22 -5.23
N ALA A 89 12.44 5.21 -5.12
CA ALA A 89 11.75 5.82 -6.25
C ALA A 89 11.68 7.33 -6.06
N PHE A 90 11.53 8.07 -7.14
CA PHE A 90 11.62 9.54 -7.12
C PHE A 90 10.46 10.17 -7.85
N THR A 91 9.98 11.29 -7.32
CA THR A 91 8.89 12.05 -7.94
C THR A 91 9.39 12.94 -9.07
N SER A 92 10.66 13.37 -9.02
CA SER A 92 11.27 14.25 -10.03
C SER A 92 12.73 13.88 -10.34
N THR A 93 13.23 14.33 -11.49
CA THR A 93 14.64 14.20 -11.87
C THR A 93 15.56 14.98 -10.93
N ALA A 94 15.08 16.10 -10.38
CA ALA A 94 15.81 16.87 -9.37
C ALA A 94 16.00 16.08 -8.07
N SER A 95 14.94 15.43 -7.56
CA SER A 95 15.02 14.56 -6.38
C SER A 95 15.95 13.37 -6.61
N LEU A 96 15.91 12.78 -7.81
CA LEU A 96 16.82 11.69 -8.19
C LEU A 96 18.28 12.16 -8.22
N ALA A 97 18.57 13.29 -8.86
CA ALA A 97 19.93 13.83 -8.98
C ALA A 97 20.52 14.25 -7.63
N LEU A 98 19.70 14.66 -6.66
CA LEU A 98 20.13 14.91 -5.29
C LEU A 98 20.58 13.62 -4.57
N TRP A 99 19.98 12.47 -4.92
CA TRP A 99 20.34 11.19 -4.36
C TRP A 99 21.55 10.56 -5.05
N ASP A 100 21.54 10.49 -6.37
CA ASP A 100 22.64 9.95 -7.19
C ASP A 100 22.66 10.65 -8.57
N PRO A 101 23.63 11.55 -8.82
CA PRO A 101 23.78 12.23 -10.11
C PRO A 101 24.07 11.30 -11.30
N GLU A 102 24.58 10.09 -11.07
CA GLU A 102 24.91 9.13 -12.12
C GLU A 102 23.73 8.19 -12.45
N ALA A 103 22.70 8.15 -11.60
CA ALA A 103 21.53 7.31 -11.79
C ALA A 103 20.70 7.77 -13.00
N ARG A 104 20.32 6.80 -13.85
CA ARG A 104 19.46 7.07 -15.00
C ARG A 104 17.99 6.94 -14.61
N PRO A 105 17.14 7.94 -14.91
CA PRO A 105 15.73 7.87 -14.59
C PRO A 105 15.00 6.92 -15.54
N VAL A 106 14.23 5.99 -14.99
CA VAL A 106 13.24 5.22 -15.74
C VAL A 106 11.85 5.61 -15.24
N ALA A 107 11.11 6.31 -16.10
CA ALA A 107 9.73 6.73 -15.83
C ALA A 107 8.79 5.52 -15.89
N VAL A 108 8.08 5.27 -14.80
CA VAL A 108 7.12 4.18 -14.68
C VAL A 108 5.85 4.66 -13.95
N PRO A 109 4.67 4.10 -14.30
CA PRO A 109 3.48 4.26 -13.47
C PRO A 109 3.65 3.53 -12.14
N LEU A 110 2.87 3.93 -11.13
CA LEU A 110 2.93 3.35 -9.78
C LEU A 110 2.89 1.81 -9.78
N TYR A 111 2.00 1.19 -10.55
CA TYR A 111 1.85 -0.28 -10.55
C TYR A 111 3.14 -1.01 -10.96
N GLN A 112 3.93 -0.44 -11.88
CA GLN A 112 5.21 -1.01 -12.29
C GLN A 112 6.27 -0.81 -11.21
N ALA A 113 6.28 0.33 -10.51
CA ALA A 113 7.16 0.53 -9.35
C ALA A 113 6.85 -0.48 -8.23
N LEU A 114 5.58 -0.78 -7.97
CA LEU A 114 5.17 -1.81 -7.01
C LEU A 114 5.59 -3.22 -7.46
N GLN A 115 5.48 -3.54 -8.75
CA GLN A 115 5.99 -4.80 -9.30
C GLN A 115 7.51 -4.92 -9.16
N ALA A 116 8.24 -3.84 -9.43
CA ALA A 116 9.69 -3.80 -9.23
C ALA A 116 10.06 -4.03 -7.75
N ALA A 117 9.34 -3.41 -6.81
CA ALA A 117 9.54 -3.65 -5.39
C ALA A 117 9.30 -5.13 -5.03
N ALA A 118 8.23 -5.74 -5.54
CA ALA A 118 7.94 -7.16 -5.32
C ALA A 118 9.02 -8.08 -5.92
N HIS A 119 9.50 -7.81 -7.14
CA HIS A 119 10.60 -8.55 -7.78
C HIS A 119 11.89 -8.45 -6.95
N GLU A 120 12.16 -7.26 -6.42
CA GLU A 120 13.27 -7.01 -5.53
C GLU A 120 13.00 -7.47 -4.09
N LYS A 121 11.92 -8.21 -3.82
CA LYS A 121 11.54 -8.66 -2.46
C LYS A 121 11.63 -7.52 -1.43
N ALA A 122 11.30 -6.31 -1.86
CA ALA A 122 11.26 -5.11 -1.05
C ALA A 122 9.85 -4.96 -0.49
N ASP A 123 9.76 -4.81 0.83
CA ASP A 123 8.50 -4.60 1.55
C ASP A 123 8.11 -3.11 1.65
N THR A 124 8.90 -2.27 0.99
CA THR A 124 8.86 -0.81 1.12
C THR A 124 9.27 -0.15 -0.18
N VAL A 125 8.56 0.92 -0.56
CA VAL A 125 9.02 1.90 -1.54
C VAL A 125 9.34 3.20 -0.81
N VAL A 126 10.53 3.75 -1.00
CA VAL A 126 10.92 5.04 -0.40
C VAL A 126 10.96 6.09 -1.48
N LEU A 127 10.08 7.09 -1.35
CA LEU A 127 10.01 8.22 -2.25
C LEU A 127 10.96 9.32 -1.80
N ASP A 128 11.69 9.90 -2.74
CA ASP A 128 12.47 11.14 -2.57
C ASP A 128 13.36 11.12 -1.32
N LEU A 129 14.18 10.07 -1.19
CA LEU A 129 15.04 9.85 -0.02
C LEU A 129 15.95 11.05 0.31
N ALA A 130 16.41 11.78 -0.71
CA ALA A 130 17.25 12.97 -0.59
C ALA A 130 16.46 14.29 -0.52
N GLY A 131 15.13 14.23 -0.47
CA GLY A 131 14.23 15.38 -0.35
C GLY A 131 13.48 15.73 -1.64
N PRO A 132 12.53 16.69 -1.56
CA PRO A 132 12.29 17.59 -0.42
C PRO A 132 11.50 16.95 0.74
N VAL A 133 10.73 15.89 0.49
CA VAL A 133 10.01 15.13 1.52
C VAL A 133 10.23 13.64 1.29
N ALA A 134 10.98 12.99 2.19
CA ALA A 134 11.15 11.54 2.15
C ALA A 134 9.89 10.84 2.68
N PHE A 135 9.27 10.00 1.87
CA PHE A 135 8.04 9.28 2.22
C PHE A 135 8.24 7.76 2.10
N GLU A 136 7.95 7.06 3.20
CA GLU A 136 7.98 5.59 3.23
C GLU A 136 6.59 5.04 2.91
N LEU A 137 6.49 4.34 1.78
CA LEU A 137 5.32 3.54 1.42
C LEU A 137 5.55 2.08 1.84
N SER A 138 4.98 1.69 2.97
CA SER A 138 5.08 0.33 3.51
C SER A 138 3.75 -0.15 4.13
N GLY A 139 3.70 -1.42 4.52
CA GLY A 139 2.58 -1.99 5.27
C GLY A 139 1.21 -1.82 4.57
N GLN A 140 0.21 -1.34 5.32
CA GLN A 140 -1.16 -1.17 4.83
C GLN A 140 -1.27 -0.19 3.65
N ALA A 141 -0.44 0.86 3.62
CA ALA A 141 -0.45 1.84 2.53
C ALA A 141 0.07 1.23 1.23
N LEU A 142 1.15 0.44 1.30
CA LEU A 142 1.67 -0.31 0.17
C LEU A 142 0.64 -1.34 -0.33
N LEU A 143 0.04 -2.10 0.59
CA LEU A 143 -1.01 -3.07 0.26
C LEU A 143 -2.23 -2.42 -0.40
N ALA A 144 -2.66 -1.26 0.11
CA ALA A 144 -3.75 -0.50 -0.48
C ALA A 144 -3.47 -0.14 -1.94
N LEU A 145 -2.32 0.45 -2.22
CA LEU A 145 -1.97 0.82 -3.59
C LEU A 145 -1.75 -0.39 -4.50
N ALA A 146 -1.20 -1.49 -3.99
CA ALA A 146 -1.05 -2.74 -4.74
C ALA A 146 -2.40 -3.33 -5.19
N GLU A 147 -3.46 -3.06 -4.43
CA GLU A 147 -4.84 -3.45 -4.73
C GLU A 147 -5.64 -2.33 -5.41
N ASN A 148 -4.95 -1.29 -5.89
CA ASN A 148 -5.54 -0.11 -6.51
C ASN A 148 -6.55 0.64 -5.60
N ARG A 149 -6.37 0.55 -4.28
CA ARG A 149 -7.10 1.34 -3.27
C ARG A 149 -6.30 2.60 -2.91
N THR A 150 -6.99 3.66 -2.55
CA THR A 150 -6.39 4.95 -2.13
C THR A 150 -6.71 5.32 -0.69
N SER A 151 -7.16 4.34 0.09
CA SER A 151 -7.45 4.48 1.52
C SER A 151 -6.91 3.28 2.28
N THR A 152 -6.37 3.55 3.46
CA THR A 152 -6.00 2.53 4.45
C THR A 152 -7.08 2.33 5.51
N ASP A 153 -8.19 3.07 5.44
CA ASP A 153 -9.33 2.93 6.35
C ASP A 153 -9.97 1.55 6.19
N PRO A 154 -9.94 0.68 7.21
CA PRO A 154 -10.54 -0.65 7.14
C PRO A 154 -12.05 -0.63 6.91
N LEU A 155 -12.74 0.46 7.28
CA LEU A 155 -14.18 0.62 7.05
C LEU A 155 -14.52 0.86 5.58
N GLN A 156 -13.51 1.23 4.78
CA GLN A 156 -13.63 1.40 3.33
C GLN A 156 -12.99 0.24 2.56
N ASP A 157 -12.43 -0.76 3.25
CA ASP A 157 -11.79 -1.91 2.62
C ASP A 157 -12.85 -2.98 2.27
N PRO A 158 -13.09 -3.25 0.96
CA PRO A 158 -14.09 -4.24 0.54
C PRO A 158 -13.84 -5.63 1.13
N ALA A 159 -12.59 -6.03 1.32
CA ALA A 159 -12.24 -7.34 1.86
C ALA A 159 -12.60 -7.44 3.36
N VAL A 160 -12.48 -6.34 4.11
CA VAL A 160 -12.92 -6.26 5.52
C VAL A 160 -14.44 -6.32 5.60
N ILE A 161 -15.12 -5.52 4.79
CA ILE A 161 -16.58 -5.46 4.70
C ILE A 161 -17.17 -6.85 4.40
N GLU A 162 -16.63 -7.53 3.39
CA GLU A 162 -17.05 -8.88 2.99
C GLU A 162 -16.79 -9.91 4.08
N ALA A 163 -15.56 -9.94 4.62
CA ALA A 163 -15.21 -10.89 5.69
C ALA A 163 -16.10 -10.72 6.94
N VAL A 164 -16.36 -9.48 7.36
CA VAL A 164 -17.26 -9.22 8.50
C VAL A 164 -18.69 -9.64 8.16
N ARG A 165 -19.19 -9.33 6.96
CA ARG A 165 -20.53 -9.71 6.49
C ARG A 165 -20.71 -11.23 6.52
N ASP A 166 -19.75 -12.00 6.02
CA ASP A 166 -19.80 -13.46 6.00
C ASP A 166 -19.83 -14.04 7.41
N ILE A 167 -18.99 -13.52 8.30
CA ILE A 167 -18.92 -13.95 9.70
C ILE A 167 -20.24 -13.71 10.43
N VAL A 168 -20.85 -12.53 10.28
CA VAL A 168 -22.13 -12.22 10.95
C VAL A 168 -23.29 -12.95 10.30
N ALA A 169 -23.26 -13.21 8.99
CA ALA A 169 -24.29 -13.97 8.30
C ALA A 169 -24.34 -15.44 8.74
N ALA A 170 -23.18 -16.00 9.09
CA ALA A 170 -23.03 -17.38 9.56
C ALA A 170 -23.54 -17.61 11.00
N ASP A 171 -23.64 -16.58 11.84
CA ASP A 171 -24.20 -16.74 13.18
C ASP A 171 -25.74 -16.59 13.14
N PRO A 172 -26.51 -17.61 13.55
CA PRO A 172 -27.97 -17.53 13.53
C PRO A 172 -28.53 -16.50 14.52
N ALA A 173 -27.79 -16.15 15.58
CA ALA A 173 -28.24 -15.19 16.59
C ALA A 173 -28.18 -13.73 16.12
N VAL A 174 -27.45 -13.42 15.05
CA VAL A 174 -27.33 -12.06 14.52
C VAL A 174 -28.46 -11.80 13.53
N VAL A 175 -29.28 -10.79 13.80
CA VAL A 175 -30.39 -10.37 12.93
C VAL A 175 -29.99 -9.18 12.07
N ARG A 176 -29.23 -8.23 12.64
CA ARG A 176 -28.64 -7.10 11.89
C ARG A 176 -27.23 -6.80 12.40
N ALA A 177 -26.37 -6.30 11.53
CA ALA A 177 -25.05 -5.81 11.90
C ALA A 177 -24.74 -4.46 11.23
N HIS A 178 -24.06 -3.58 11.95
CA HIS A 178 -23.57 -2.29 11.44
C HIS A 178 -22.07 -2.19 11.73
N LEU A 179 -21.30 -1.82 10.72
CA LEU A 179 -19.86 -1.56 10.86
C LEU A 179 -19.64 -0.06 10.70
N GLY A 180 -18.96 0.55 11.67
CA GLY A 180 -18.75 2.00 11.69
C GLY A 180 -17.51 2.41 12.48
N PRO A 181 -17.25 3.73 12.59
CA PRO A 181 -16.11 4.25 13.32
C PRO A 181 -16.18 3.88 14.81
N GLY A 182 -15.01 3.59 15.39
CA GLY A 182 -14.85 3.12 16.77
C GLY A 182 -13.54 3.60 17.39
N SER A 183 -13.26 3.13 18.61
CA SER A 183 -11.98 3.40 19.30
C SER A 183 -10.82 2.55 18.80
N ALA A 184 -11.11 1.35 18.28
CA ALA A 184 -10.17 0.51 17.54
C ALA A 184 -10.19 0.86 16.04
N ASP A 185 -10.02 -0.12 15.14
CA ASP A 185 -10.13 0.10 13.70
C ASP A 185 -11.59 0.26 13.23
N GLY A 186 -12.54 -0.08 14.10
CA GLY A 186 -13.98 0.04 13.86
C GLY A 186 -14.79 -0.55 15.00
N THR A 187 -16.10 -0.29 14.97
CA THR A 187 -17.08 -0.92 15.86
C THR A 187 -18.08 -1.73 15.03
N LEU A 188 -18.22 -3.01 15.37
CA LEU A 188 -19.25 -3.89 14.86
C LEU A 188 -20.39 -3.97 15.87
N ALA A 189 -21.49 -3.27 15.55
CA ALA A 189 -22.71 -3.30 16.33
C ALA A 189 -23.62 -4.44 15.85
N LEU A 190 -23.98 -5.35 16.75
CA LEU A 190 -24.79 -6.53 16.49
C LEU A 190 -26.17 -6.37 17.14
N VAL A 191 -27.23 -6.45 16.33
CA VAL A 191 -28.60 -6.60 16.82
C VAL A 191 -28.93 -8.08 16.84
N LEU A 192 -29.17 -8.61 18.03
CA LEU A 192 -29.39 -10.03 18.24
C LEU A 192 -30.87 -10.41 18.18
N ALA A 193 -31.14 -11.69 17.88
CA ALA A 193 -32.47 -12.27 17.97
C ALA A 193 -33.00 -12.20 19.42
N PRO A 194 -34.33 -12.07 19.63
CA PRO A 194 -34.91 -11.92 20.97
C PRO A 194 -34.60 -13.09 21.93
N ASP A 195 -34.41 -14.29 21.38
CA ASP A 195 -34.13 -15.54 22.08
C ASP A 195 -32.62 -15.86 22.18
N ALA A 196 -31.76 -15.02 21.60
CA ALA A 196 -30.32 -15.21 21.66
C ALA A 196 -29.75 -14.93 23.06
N VAL A 197 -28.75 -15.72 23.47
CA VAL A 197 -27.92 -15.42 24.64
C VAL A 197 -26.78 -14.48 24.24
N PRO A 198 -26.77 -13.19 24.67
CA PRO A 198 -25.83 -12.21 24.12
C PRO A 198 -24.36 -12.57 24.32
N ALA A 199 -24.01 -13.12 25.49
CA ALA A 199 -22.64 -13.51 25.80
C ALA A 199 -22.13 -14.67 24.92
N GLU A 200 -23.00 -15.59 24.52
CA GLU A 200 -22.63 -16.71 23.65
C GLU A 200 -22.48 -16.25 22.20
N ALA A 201 -23.42 -15.44 21.71
CA ALA A 201 -23.35 -14.85 20.38
C ALA A 201 -22.08 -13.98 20.22
N ALA A 202 -21.80 -13.11 21.20
CA ALA A 202 -20.60 -12.30 21.20
C ALA A 202 -19.32 -13.14 21.18
N ARG A 203 -19.28 -14.24 21.94
CA ARG A 203 -18.12 -15.13 21.98
C ARG A 203 -17.89 -15.83 20.64
N ARG A 204 -18.94 -16.36 20.00
CA ARG A 204 -18.83 -17.00 18.68
C ARG A 204 -18.37 -16.01 17.61
N VAL A 205 -18.99 -14.83 17.55
CA VAL A 205 -18.60 -13.79 16.59
C VAL A 205 -17.17 -13.31 16.83
N ALA A 206 -16.79 -13.03 18.08
CA ALA A 206 -15.42 -12.65 18.41
C ALA A 206 -14.39 -13.72 18.01
N GLN A 207 -14.70 -15.00 18.26
CA GLN A 207 -13.84 -16.10 17.84
C GLN A 207 -13.71 -16.16 16.31
N ALA A 208 -14.81 -16.04 15.58
CA ALA A 208 -14.79 -16.04 14.11
C ALA A 208 -14.02 -14.84 13.53
N LEU A 209 -14.21 -13.63 14.07
CA LEU A 209 -13.45 -12.45 13.69
C LEU A 209 -11.96 -12.65 13.92
N SER A 210 -11.57 -13.14 15.10
CA SER A 210 -10.17 -13.43 15.43
C SER A 210 -9.57 -14.57 14.61
N ALA A 211 -10.41 -15.45 14.06
CA ALA A 211 -10.00 -16.58 13.23
C ALA A 211 -9.70 -16.17 11.78
N SER A 212 -10.25 -15.04 11.32
CA SER A 212 -10.14 -14.58 9.93
C SER A 212 -8.74 -14.07 9.59
N GLU A 213 -8.09 -14.72 8.62
CA GLU A 213 -6.79 -14.29 8.10
C GLU A 213 -6.87 -12.93 7.39
N VAL A 214 -7.97 -12.68 6.68
CA VAL A 214 -8.22 -11.38 6.03
C VAL A 214 -8.23 -10.28 7.09
N LEU A 215 -9.01 -10.44 8.17
CA LEU A 215 -9.08 -9.41 9.20
C LEU A 215 -7.74 -9.22 9.93
N ARG A 216 -6.99 -10.30 10.19
CA ARG A 216 -5.64 -10.17 10.78
C ARG A 216 -4.65 -9.44 9.89
N ALA A 217 -4.76 -9.59 8.57
CA ALA A 217 -3.89 -8.91 7.61
C ALA A 217 -4.27 -7.44 7.42
N ARG A 218 -5.54 -7.07 7.65
CA ARG A 218 -6.08 -5.73 7.37
C ARG A 218 -6.23 -4.85 8.60
N LEU A 219 -6.46 -5.41 9.78
CA LEU A 219 -6.71 -4.68 11.01
C LEU A 219 -5.43 -4.58 11.85
N VAL A 220 -5.25 -3.43 12.51
CA VAL A 220 -4.12 -3.15 13.42
C VAL A 220 -4.56 -3.33 14.87
N SER A 221 -5.67 -2.71 15.25
CA SER A 221 -6.22 -2.71 16.60
C SER A 221 -7.44 -3.64 16.76
N GLY A 222 -7.99 -4.15 15.65
CA GLY A 222 -9.16 -5.02 15.64
C GLY A 222 -10.48 -4.25 15.64
N LEU A 223 -11.58 -4.96 15.90
CA LEU A 223 -12.93 -4.39 15.96
C LEU A 223 -13.48 -4.44 17.39
N ASP A 224 -14.06 -3.34 17.83
CA ASP A 224 -14.89 -3.28 19.03
C ASP A 224 -16.25 -3.95 18.76
N LEU A 225 -16.77 -4.74 19.72
CA LEU A 225 -18.10 -5.35 19.61
C LEU A 225 -19.11 -4.60 20.47
N ALA A 226 -20.20 -4.14 19.87
CA ALA A 226 -21.34 -3.56 20.57
C ALA A 226 -22.57 -4.48 20.42
N LEU A 227 -23.15 -4.91 21.52
CA LEU A 227 -24.36 -5.76 21.51
C LEU A 227 -25.58 -4.90 21.79
N LEU A 228 -26.55 -4.94 20.90
CA LEU A 228 -27.77 -4.14 20.96
C LEU A 228 -29.00 -5.03 21.15
N PRO A 229 -29.98 -4.62 21.98
CA PRO A 229 -31.25 -5.31 22.11
C PRO A 229 -32.00 -5.42 20.78
N ALA A 230 -32.85 -6.45 20.65
CA ALA A 230 -33.75 -6.58 19.53
C ALA A 230 -34.63 -5.32 19.36
N GLY A 231 -34.87 -4.91 18.12
CA GLY A 231 -35.67 -3.71 17.80
C GLY A 231 -34.92 -2.38 17.90
N THR A 232 -33.65 -2.36 18.31
CA THR A 232 -32.83 -1.12 18.29
C THR A 232 -32.73 -0.59 16.86
N ALA A 233 -33.11 0.67 16.65
CA ALA A 233 -32.89 1.36 15.39
C ALA A 233 -31.47 1.94 15.37
N MET A 234 -30.73 1.65 14.31
CA MET A 234 -29.38 2.17 14.12
C MET A 234 -29.37 3.13 12.92
N PRO A 235 -28.63 4.24 12.99
CA PRO A 235 -28.42 5.11 11.85
C PRO A 235 -27.57 4.41 10.77
N GLY A 236 -27.80 4.76 9.51
CA GLY A 236 -27.07 4.22 8.37
C GLY A 236 -27.61 2.89 7.83
N GLU A 237 -27.09 2.47 6.67
CA GLU A 237 -27.43 1.19 6.06
C GLU A 237 -26.75 0.04 6.83
N PRO A 238 -27.46 -1.04 7.17
CA PRO A 238 -26.85 -2.18 7.82
C PRO A 238 -25.84 -2.85 6.89
N LEU A 239 -24.68 -3.24 7.45
CA LEU A 239 -23.74 -4.15 6.78
C LEU A 239 -24.42 -5.48 6.48
N PHE A 240 -25.28 -5.95 7.38
CA PHE A 240 -26.01 -7.22 7.24
C PHE A 240 -27.39 -7.12 7.86
N ALA A 241 -28.39 -7.74 7.23
CA ALA A 241 -29.73 -7.91 7.77
C ALA A 241 -30.32 -9.24 7.28
N ARG A 242 -31.06 -9.94 8.15
CA ARG A 242 -31.83 -11.15 7.85
C ARG A 242 -33.33 -10.86 7.82
#